data_AF-A0A1A2ANV6-F1
#
_entry.id   AF-A0A1A2ANV6-F1
#
_cell.length_a   1.000
_cell.length_b   1.000
_cell.length_c   1.000
_cell.angle_alpha   90.00
_cell.angle_beta   90.00
_cell.angle_gamma   90.00
#
_symmetry.space_group_name_H-M   'P 1'
#
loop_
_entity.id
_entity.type
_entity.pdbx_description
1 polymer ?
#
loop_
_entity_poly.entity_id
_entity_poly.type
_entity_poly.pdbx_seq_one_letter_code
_entity_poly.pdbx_strand_id
1 'polypeptide(L)'
;MTDNPDPSAPQSDAGQPEPKVSTRDPDASDASPSLDAAEPEPKKKSTLRELAILAVIAIALYYFMLTFIARPYLIPSESMEPTLHGCTGCVGDRIMVDKVTYRFFGAPRPGDVIVFKGPPAWNAGYKSIRSNNTALRWVQDGLSVIGFVPPDENDLVKRVIAVGGQTVQCRADTGLTVDGKPLKEPYLDPNTMMADPAKYPCLGSEFGPVAVPQGRLWVMGDNRTHSADSRAHCTSVPAEALKGILCTGDPNSGTVPVSNVIGKARFIVWPPSRWGGVGSVNPQQGQ
;
A
#
# COMPACT_ATOMS: atom_id res chain seq x y z
N MET A 1 -5.23 14.36 -75.86
CA MET A 1 -4.76 13.03 -75.40
C MET A 1 -5.71 12.55 -74.31
N THR A 2 -6.54 11.51 -74.44
CA THR A 2 -7.12 10.85 -75.64
C THR A 2 -8.38 10.06 -75.19
N ASP A 3 -9.58 10.11 -75.78
CA ASP A 3 -10.29 11.08 -76.65
C ASP A 3 -11.84 10.79 -76.55
N ASN A 4 -12.67 11.38 -77.42
CA ASN A 4 -14.15 11.29 -77.53
C ASN A 4 -14.62 10.07 -78.38
N PRO A 5 -15.92 9.80 -78.69
CA PRO A 5 -17.22 10.29 -78.15
C PRO A 5 -18.35 9.20 -77.97
N ASP A 6 -19.57 9.70 -77.71
CA ASP A 6 -20.98 9.22 -77.92
C ASP A 6 -21.27 8.54 -79.31
N PRO A 7 -22.50 8.11 -79.74
CA PRO A 7 -23.85 8.10 -79.09
C PRO A 7 -24.75 6.85 -79.35
N SER A 8 -26.00 6.83 -78.84
CA SER A 8 -27.29 6.59 -79.59
C SER A 8 -28.46 5.98 -78.78
N ALA A 9 -29.69 6.49 -78.98
CA ALA A 9 -31.00 5.87 -78.62
C ALA A 9 -31.64 5.22 -79.90
N PRO A 10 -32.88 4.61 -79.96
CA PRO A 10 -34.15 5.05 -79.33
C PRO A 10 -35.27 4.00 -78.99
N GLN A 11 -36.28 4.47 -78.23
CA GLN A 11 -37.77 4.29 -78.28
C GLN A 11 -38.55 2.94 -78.52
N SER A 12 -39.78 2.97 -77.95
CA SER A 12 -41.09 2.32 -78.29
C SER A 12 -41.38 0.86 -77.90
N ASP A 13 -42.63 0.39 -77.78
CA ASP A 13 -43.92 0.91 -77.25
C ASP A 13 -44.95 -0.27 -77.17
N ALA A 14 -46.07 -0.07 -76.47
CA ALA A 14 -47.37 -0.77 -76.57
C ALA A 14 -47.52 -2.23 -76.06
N GLY A 15 -48.70 -2.53 -75.49
CA GLY A 15 -49.23 -3.90 -75.42
C GLY A 15 -49.98 -4.31 -74.14
N GLN A 16 -51.19 -3.79 -73.91
CA GLN A 16 -52.16 -4.38 -72.98
C GLN A 16 -53.29 -5.04 -73.80
N PRO A 17 -53.81 -6.21 -73.40
CA PRO A 17 -55.22 -6.23 -73.00
C PRO A 17 -55.62 -7.24 -71.90
N GLU A 18 -56.53 -6.82 -71.03
CA GLU A 18 -57.52 -7.66 -70.30
C GLU A 18 -58.56 -8.26 -71.29
N PRO A 19 -59.41 -9.30 -71.00
CA PRO A 19 -60.35 -9.28 -69.85
C PRO A 19 -60.97 -10.63 -69.35
N LYS A 20 -61.95 -10.46 -68.42
CA LYS A 20 -63.04 -11.36 -67.93
C LYS A 20 -62.71 -12.17 -66.66
N VAL A 21 -63.21 -11.79 -65.46
CA VAL A 21 -64.62 -11.71 -64.96
C VAL A 21 -65.25 -13.08 -64.69
N SER A 22 -65.49 -13.41 -63.40
CA SER A 22 -66.85 -13.60 -62.83
C SER A 22 -66.86 -13.80 -61.29
N THR A 23 -67.70 -13.02 -60.58
CA THR A 23 -68.50 -13.33 -59.35
C THR A 23 -67.84 -14.02 -58.14
N ARG A 24 -67.68 -13.41 -56.94
CA ARG A 24 -68.70 -13.04 -55.89
C ARG A 24 -69.70 -14.18 -55.57
N ASP A 25 -70.08 -14.54 -54.34
CA ASP A 25 -69.84 -14.13 -52.92
C ASP A 25 -70.21 -15.37 -52.02
N PRO A 26 -70.57 -15.32 -50.71
CA PRO A 26 -69.71 -15.09 -49.54
C PRO A 26 -69.91 -16.12 -48.37
N ASP A 27 -69.19 -15.85 -47.25
CA ASP A 27 -69.61 -16.04 -45.85
C ASP A 27 -69.29 -17.36 -45.08
N ALA A 28 -69.35 -17.25 -43.74
CA ALA A 28 -69.24 -18.25 -42.68
C ALA A 28 -67.85 -18.84 -42.31
N SER A 29 -67.16 -18.09 -41.44
CA SER A 29 -66.50 -18.56 -40.19
C SER A 29 -65.95 -20.00 -40.09
N ASP A 30 -64.64 -20.11 -39.82
CA ASP A 30 -64.22 -20.80 -38.59
C ASP A 30 -62.89 -20.24 -38.04
N ALA A 31 -62.66 -20.40 -36.72
CA ALA A 31 -61.54 -19.79 -36.01
C ALA A 31 -60.44 -20.80 -35.67
N SER A 32 -59.18 -20.45 -35.96
CA SER A 32 -58.00 -21.07 -35.36
C SER A 32 -56.80 -20.12 -35.47
N PRO A 33 -56.27 -19.58 -34.35
CA PRO A 33 -55.04 -18.81 -34.40
C PRO A 33 -53.84 -19.75 -34.51
N SER A 34 -53.16 -19.74 -35.64
CA SER A 34 -51.85 -20.38 -35.78
C SER A 34 -50.84 -19.68 -34.86
N LEU A 35 -50.36 -20.40 -33.85
CA LEU A 35 -49.24 -19.96 -33.02
C LEU A 35 -47.95 -20.05 -33.85
N ASP A 36 -47.60 -18.97 -34.55
CA ASP A 36 -46.25 -18.81 -35.09
C ASP A 36 -45.26 -18.74 -33.92
N ALA A 37 -44.55 -19.85 -33.72
CA ALA A 37 -43.55 -19.99 -32.68
C ALA A 37 -42.36 -19.08 -32.98
N ALA A 38 -42.31 -17.92 -32.33
CA ALA A 38 -41.15 -17.04 -32.38
C ALA A 38 -39.90 -17.79 -31.87
N GLU A 39 -38.96 -18.06 -32.78
CA GLU A 39 -37.70 -18.71 -32.42
C GLU A 39 -36.93 -17.86 -31.40
N PRO A 40 -36.49 -18.43 -30.26
CA PRO A 40 -35.80 -17.68 -29.24
C PRO A 40 -34.33 -17.43 -29.64
N GLU A 41 -34.05 -16.21 -30.12
CA GLU A 41 -32.72 -15.63 -30.32
C GLU A 41 -31.67 -16.12 -29.29
N PRO A 42 -30.48 -16.59 -29.74
CA PRO A 42 -29.52 -17.25 -28.86
C PRO A 42 -28.97 -16.28 -27.79
N LYS A 43 -29.33 -16.57 -26.53
CA LYS A 43 -29.06 -15.72 -25.38
C LYS A 43 -27.56 -15.48 -25.16
N LYS A 44 -27.10 -14.24 -25.37
CA LYS A 44 -25.76 -13.69 -25.00
C LYS A 44 -25.41 -13.73 -23.49
N LYS A 45 -26.07 -14.59 -22.70
CA LYS A 45 -25.95 -14.65 -21.23
C LYS A 45 -24.76 -15.50 -20.74
N SER A 46 -24.21 -16.40 -21.57
CA SER A 46 -23.07 -17.25 -21.15
C SER A 46 -21.78 -16.44 -21.05
N THR A 47 -21.42 -15.69 -22.09
CA THR A 47 -20.17 -14.90 -22.13
C THR A 47 -20.11 -13.83 -21.04
N LEU A 48 -21.23 -13.15 -20.74
CA LEU A 48 -21.29 -12.19 -19.63
C LEU A 48 -21.16 -12.87 -18.25
N ARG A 49 -21.72 -14.07 -18.10
CA ARG A 49 -21.62 -14.87 -16.87
C ARG A 49 -20.20 -15.40 -16.67
N GLU A 50 -19.56 -15.90 -17.71
CA GLU A 50 -18.17 -16.37 -17.71
C GLU A 50 -17.21 -15.22 -17.38
N LEU A 51 -17.38 -14.05 -18.02
CA LEU A 51 -16.63 -12.84 -17.71
C LEU A 51 -16.82 -12.40 -16.25
N ALA A 52 -18.05 -12.43 -15.75
CA ALA A 52 -18.35 -12.09 -14.36
C ALA A 52 -17.72 -13.09 -13.37
N ILE A 53 -17.73 -14.39 -13.67
CA ILE A 53 -17.08 -15.42 -12.84
C ILE A 53 -15.57 -15.21 -12.81
N LEU A 54 -14.94 -14.97 -13.97
CA LEU A 54 -13.50 -14.68 -14.06
C LEU A 54 -13.13 -13.39 -13.31
N ALA A 55 -13.94 -12.33 -13.42
CA ALA A 55 -13.75 -11.09 -12.67
C ALA A 55 -13.88 -11.31 -11.16
N VAL A 56 -14.88 -12.05 -10.70
CA VAL A 56 -15.06 -12.39 -9.27
C VAL A 56 -13.88 -13.23 -8.74
N ILE A 57 -13.40 -14.20 -9.51
CA ILE A 57 -12.21 -15.00 -9.13
C ILE A 57 -10.97 -14.11 -9.06
N ALA A 58 -10.73 -13.25 -10.06
CA ALA A 58 -9.60 -12.32 -10.05
C ALA A 58 -9.65 -11.35 -8.86
N ILE A 59 -10.83 -10.79 -8.55
CA ILE A 59 -11.06 -9.93 -7.40
C ILE A 59 -10.83 -10.71 -6.09
N ALA A 60 -11.33 -11.93 -5.96
CA ALA A 60 -11.15 -12.77 -4.77
C ALA A 60 -9.68 -13.13 -4.54
N LEU A 61 -8.95 -13.51 -5.59
CA LEU A 61 -7.50 -13.78 -5.53
C LEU A 61 -6.70 -12.52 -5.20
N TYR A 62 -7.10 -11.36 -5.73
CA TYR A 62 -6.50 -10.07 -5.39
C TYR A 62 -6.71 -9.72 -3.91
N TYR A 63 -7.94 -9.81 -3.40
CA TYR A 63 -8.22 -9.61 -1.97
C TYR A 63 -7.50 -10.62 -1.08
N PHE A 64 -7.38 -11.89 -1.51
CA PHE A 64 -6.59 -12.90 -0.79
C PHE A 64 -5.10 -12.49 -0.72
N MET A 65 -4.51 -12.11 -1.85
CA MET A 65 -3.12 -11.62 -1.92
C MET A 65 -2.91 -10.42 -0.98
N LEU A 66 -3.78 -9.41 -1.03
CA LEU A 66 -3.70 -8.22 -0.18
C LEU A 66 -3.88 -8.52 1.32
N THR A 67 -4.75 -9.47 1.64
CA THR A 67 -5.11 -9.80 3.03
C THR A 67 -4.02 -10.65 3.69
N PHE A 68 -3.50 -11.66 2.98
CA PHE A 68 -2.66 -12.71 3.56
C PHE A 68 -1.19 -12.67 3.13
N ILE A 69 -0.88 -12.19 1.92
CA ILE A 69 0.45 -12.28 1.33
C ILE A 69 1.19 -10.94 1.44
N ALA A 70 0.70 -9.91 0.76
CA ALA A 70 1.39 -8.62 0.69
C ALA A 70 0.44 -7.45 0.52
N ARG A 71 0.60 -6.39 1.33
CA ARG A 71 -0.23 -5.16 1.29
C ARG A 71 0.60 -3.97 0.80
N PRO A 72 0.12 -3.16 -0.16
CA PRO A 72 0.79 -1.93 -0.56
C PRO A 72 0.55 -0.82 0.47
N TYR A 73 1.56 0.01 0.70
CA TYR A 73 1.53 1.18 1.58
C TYR A 73 2.17 2.39 0.90
N LEU A 74 1.55 3.56 1.02
CA LEU A 74 2.16 4.85 0.66
C LEU A 74 2.96 5.39 1.85
N ILE A 75 4.16 5.92 1.60
CA ILE A 75 5.02 6.55 2.62
C ILE A 75 4.78 8.07 2.63
N PRO A 76 4.20 8.65 3.70
CA PRO A 76 3.83 10.06 3.75
C PRO A 76 4.88 10.98 4.41
N SER A 77 6.00 10.44 4.89
CA SER A 77 6.96 11.16 5.77
C SER A 77 8.42 10.84 5.47
N GLU A 78 9.31 11.80 5.73
CA GLU A 78 10.75 11.71 5.51
C GLU A 78 11.51 10.88 6.56
N SER A 79 10.82 10.41 7.62
CA SER A 79 11.43 9.74 8.78
C SER A 79 12.22 8.44 8.48
N MET A 80 12.09 7.91 7.25
CA MET A 80 12.82 6.74 6.77
C MET A 80 13.77 7.06 5.61
N GLU A 81 14.02 8.33 5.29
CA GLU A 81 15.00 8.70 4.28
C GLU A 81 16.43 8.40 4.75
N PRO A 82 17.35 8.02 3.82
CA PRO A 82 17.15 7.86 2.38
C PRO A 82 16.51 6.51 1.96
N THR A 83 16.32 5.57 2.90
CA THR A 83 15.80 4.22 2.58
C THR A 83 14.41 4.26 1.93
N LEU A 84 13.47 5.03 2.49
CA LEU A 84 12.14 5.26 1.94
C LEU A 84 11.86 6.76 1.87
N HIS A 85 11.49 7.25 0.69
CA HIS A 85 11.21 8.67 0.46
C HIS A 85 9.73 8.96 0.68
N GLY A 86 9.43 10.09 1.31
CA GLY A 86 8.06 10.52 1.54
C GLY A 86 8.01 11.92 2.11
N CYS A 87 7.02 12.71 1.69
CA CYS A 87 6.86 14.06 2.21
C CYS A 87 5.40 14.51 2.20
N THR A 88 5.08 15.49 3.02
CA THR A 88 3.72 16.04 3.14
C THR A 88 3.31 16.72 1.83
N GLY A 89 2.38 16.08 1.10
CA GLY A 89 1.79 16.63 -0.12
C GLY A 89 2.50 16.27 -1.44
N CYS A 90 3.54 15.44 -1.42
CA CYS A 90 4.18 14.92 -2.64
C CYS A 90 3.88 13.44 -2.91
N VAL A 91 4.34 12.94 -4.06
CA VAL A 91 4.27 11.52 -4.42
C VAL A 91 5.45 10.79 -3.77
N GLY A 92 5.27 10.35 -2.53
CA GLY A 92 6.20 9.47 -1.82
C GLY A 92 6.23 8.04 -2.39
N ASP A 93 7.11 7.22 -1.84
CA ASP A 93 7.23 5.81 -2.21
C ASP A 93 5.92 5.05 -1.96
N ARG A 94 5.60 4.10 -2.84
CA ARG A 94 4.71 2.98 -2.49
C ARG A 94 5.56 1.75 -2.26
N ILE A 95 5.46 1.17 -1.07
CA ILE A 95 6.12 -0.08 -0.71
C ILE A 95 5.16 -1.26 -0.73
N MET A 96 5.69 -2.45 -0.99
CA MET A 96 5.00 -3.71 -0.80
C MET A 96 5.48 -4.37 0.49
N VAL A 97 4.54 -4.58 1.42
CA VAL A 97 4.80 -5.13 2.76
C VAL A 97 4.47 -6.62 2.78
N ASP A 98 5.48 -7.46 2.99
CA ASP A 98 5.38 -8.91 3.12
C ASP A 98 4.84 -9.29 4.50
N LYS A 99 3.67 -9.95 4.52
CA LYS A 99 2.96 -10.40 5.71
C LYS A 99 3.21 -11.88 6.03
N VAL A 100 3.87 -12.61 5.13
CA VAL A 100 4.12 -14.05 5.24
C VAL A 100 5.35 -14.31 6.10
N THR A 101 6.43 -13.54 5.90
CA THR A 101 7.72 -13.72 6.60
C THR A 101 7.54 -13.82 8.12
N TYR A 102 6.85 -12.87 8.77
CA TYR A 102 6.69 -12.90 10.24
C TYR A 102 5.52 -13.76 10.74
N ARG A 103 4.65 -14.22 9.83
CA ARG A 103 3.51 -15.08 10.19
C ARG A 103 3.87 -16.56 10.21
N PHE A 104 4.86 -16.97 9.40
CA PHE A 104 5.21 -18.39 9.23
C PHE A 104 6.71 -18.71 9.31
N PHE A 105 7.61 -17.73 9.10
CA PHE A 105 9.04 -18.00 8.87
C PHE A 105 10.01 -17.33 9.87
N GLY A 106 9.53 -16.58 10.85
CA GLY A 106 10.34 -16.09 11.97
C GLY A 106 9.81 -14.84 12.66
N ALA A 107 10.59 -14.29 13.59
CA ALA A 107 10.34 -12.99 14.21
C ALA A 107 11.14 -11.87 13.52
N PRO A 108 10.76 -10.59 13.69
CA PRO A 108 11.55 -9.43 13.28
C PRO A 108 12.95 -9.45 13.89
N ARG A 109 13.96 -9.04 13.11
CA ARG A 109 15.39 -9.08 13.47
C ARG A 109 16.00 -7.69 13.38
N PRO A 110 17.12 -7.43 14.07
CA PRO A 110 17.86 -6.18 13.91
C PRO A 110 18.21 -5.91 12.44
N GLY A 111 17.95 -4.68 11.99
CA GLY A 111 18.09 -4.25 10.60
C GLY A 111 16.84 -4.36 9.75
N ASP A 112 15.81 -5.11 10.17
CA ASP A 112 14.55 -5.21 9.42
C ASP A 112 13.79 -3.88 9.39
N VAL A 113 13.38 -3.44 8.20
CA VAL A 113 12.40 -2.36 8.04
C VAL A 113 11.00 -2.96 8.11
N ILE A 114 10.20 -2.52 9.08
CA ILE A 114 8.90 -3.12 9.39
C ILE A 114 7.79 -2.07 9.35
N VAL A 115 6.61 -2.51 8.96
CA VAL A 115 5.36 -1.75 9.12
C VAL A 115 4.60 -2.34 10.30
N PHE A 116 4.14 -1.48 11.22
CA PHE A 116 3.51 -1.88 12.47
C PHE A 116 2.45 -0.87 12.91
N LYS A 117 1.49 -1.32 13.72
CA LYS A 117 0.50 -0.44 14.35
C LYS A 117 1.13 0.28 15.54
N GLY A 118 1.08 1.62 15.54
CA GLY A 118 1.51 2.42 16.69
C GLY A 118 0.82 1.93 17.98
N PRO A 119 1.58 1.67 19.07
CA PRO A 119 0.99 1.45 20.38
C PRO A 119 0.06 2.62 20.77
N PRO A 120 -0.98 2.42 21.61
CA PRO A 120 -1.92 3.50 21.97
C PRO A 120 -1.25 4.78 22.50
N ALA A 121 -0.14 4.66 23.23
CA ALA A 121 0.64 5.80 23.72
C ALA A 121 1.31 6.64 22.60
N TRP A 122 1.46 6.08 21.39
CA TRP A 122 2.05 6.74 20.22
C TRP A 122 0.99 7.44 19.35
N ASN A 123 -0.30 7.30 19.70
CA ASN A 123 -1.41 7.89 18.93
C ASN A 123 -1.75 9.34 19.33
N ALA A 124 -0.96 9.96 20.22
CA ALA A 124 -1.17 11.33 20.68
C ALA A 124 -1.05 12.33 19.52
N GLY A 125 -2.21 12.76 18.99
CA GLY A 125 -2.30 13.67 17.85
C GLY A 125 -2.72 13.03 16.52
N TYR A 126 -2.97 11.71 16.46
CA TYR A 126 -3.52 11.09 15.26
C TYR A 126 -4.89 11.69 14.91
N LYS A 127 -4.98 12.31 13.72
CA LYS A 127 -6.24 12.75 13.13
C LYS A 127 -6.50 11.93 11.88
N SER A 128 -7.72 11.42 11.75
CA SER A 128 -8.16 10.74 10.53
C SER A 128 -7.94 11.65 9.32
N ILE A 129 -7.31 11.11 8.27
CA ILE A 129 -7.11 11.80 6.99
C ILE A 129 -8.33 11.69 6.06
N ARG A 130 -9.41 11.08 6.54
CA ARG A 130 -10.61 10.81 5.75
C ARG A 130 -11.53 12.02 5.71
N SER A 131 -12.25 12.13 4.59
CA SER A 131 -13.29 13.14 4.47
C SER A 131 -14.44 12.87 5.44
N ASN A 132 -15.06 13.95 5.92
CA ASN A 132 -16.33 13.90 6.63
C ASN A 132 -17.52 13.56 5.69
N ASN A 133 -17.32 13.58 4.37
CA ASN A 133 -18.34 13.17 3.40
C ASN A 133 -18.31 11.65 3.21
N THR A 134 -19.44 10.98 3.47
CA THR A 134 -19.59 9.51 3.43
C THR A 134 -19.20 8.89 2.08
N ALA A 135 -19.60 9.49 0.96
CA ALA A 135 -19.30 8.97 -0.37
C ALA A 135 -17.79 9.10 -0.69
N LEU A 136 -17.19 10.24 -0.37
CA LEU A 136 -15.75 10.45 -0.56
C LEU A 136 -14.93 9.56 0.38
N ARG A 137 -15.39 9.35 1.63
CA ARG A 137 -14.77 8.40 2.57
C ARG A 137 -14.76 6.98 2.01
N TRP A 138 -15.89 6.49 1.48
CA TRP A 138 -15.96 5.16 0.86
C TRP A 138 -15.00 5.02 -0.34
N VAL A 139 -14.88 6.05 -1.18
CA VAL A 139 -13.89 6.06 -2.28
C VAL A 139 -12.45 6.01 -1.73
N GLN A 140 -12.13 6.83 -0.72
CA GLN A 140 -10.83 6.79 -0.05
C GLN A 140 -10.55 5.41 0.59
N ASP A 141 -11.56 4.76 1.17
CA ASP A 141 -11.46 3.43 1.79
C ASP A 141 -11.05 2.39 0.75
N GLY A 142 -11.76 2.33 -0.39
CA GLY A 142 -11.38 1.53 -1.54
C GLY A 142 -9.97 1.83 -2.08
N LEU A 143 -9.64 3.11 -2.28
CA LEU A 143 -8.30 3.53 -2.75
C LEU A 143 -7.17 3.16 -1.76
N SER A 144 -7.47 3.00 -0.47
CA SER A 144 -6.47 2.58 0.53
C SER A 144 -6.26 1.07 0.64
N VAL A 145 -7.24 0.26 0.22
CA VAL A 145 -7.02 -1.19 0.03
C VAL A 145 -5.99 -1.42 -1.07
N ILE A 146 -6.09 -0.67 -2.16
CA ILE A 146 -5.18 -0.77 -3.32
C ILE A 146 -3.88 0.07 -3.19
N GLY A 147 -3.65 0.72 -2.04
CA GLY A 147 -2.41 1.45 -1.74
C GLY A 147 -2.22 2.80 -2.45
N PHE A 148 -3.29 3.38 -3.01
CA PHE A 148 -3.25 4.71 -3.61
C PHE A 148 -3.39 5.84 -2.58
N VAL A 149 -4.05 5.57 -1.45
CA VAL A 149 -4.24 6.49 -0.31
C VAL A 149 -3.77 5.77 0.97
N PRO A 150 -3.15 6.44 1.96
CA PRO A 150 -2.77 5.80 3.22
C PRO A 150 -3.98 5.24 3.98
N PRO A 151 -3.85 4.13 4.74
CA PRO A 151 -4.94 3.62 5.56
C PRO A 151 -5.36 4.63 6.65
N ASP A 152 -6.60 4.55 7.13
CA ASP A 152 -7.10 5.33 8.29
C ASP A 152 -6.66 4.70 9.62
N GLU A 153 -5.37 4.35 9.68
CA GLU A 153 -4.73 3.63 10.80
C GLU A 153 -3.40 4.32 11.10
N ASN A 154 -2.93 4.30 12.36
CA ASN A 154 -1.58 4.77 12.70
C ASN A 154 -0.55 3.66 12.39
N ASP A 155 -0.49 3.27 11.12
CA ASP A 155 0.47 2.30 10.59
C ASP A 155 1.79 3.03 10.30
N LEU A 156 2.83 2.69 11.07
CA LEU A 156 4.14 3.34 11.02
C LEU A 156 5.17 2.41 10.38
N VAL A 157 6.14 3.00 9.66
CA VAL A 157 7.33 2.30 9.17
C VAL A 157 8.58 2.78 9.89
N LYS A 158 9.37 1.84 10.45
CA LYS A 158 10.65 2.08 11.15
C LYS A 158 11.59 0.88 10.98
N ARG A 159 12.88 1.06 11.27
CA ARG A 159 13.88 -0.03 11.33
C ARG A 159 13.99 -0.59 12.74
N VAL A 160 14.05 -1.92 12.86
CA VAL A 160 14.34 -2.62 14.12
C VAL A 160 15.82 -2.44 14.47
N ILE A 161 16.10 -1.86 15.64
CA ILE A 161 17.46 -1.64 16.14
C ILE A 161 17.84 -2.68 17.18
N ALA A 162 16.92 -3.02 18.09
CA ALA A 162 17.11 -4.04 19.12
C ALA A 162 15.82 -4.83 19.37
N VAL A 163 15.97 -6.10 19.76
CA VAL A 163 14.87 -7.04 20.06
C VAL A 163 14.81 -7.39 21.55
N GLY A 164 13.72 -8.00 21.99
CA GLY A 164 13.51 -8.39 23.38
C GLY A 164 14.67 -9.16 24.02
N GLY A 165 15.12 -8.70 25.19
CA GLY A 165 16.28 -9.21 25.91
C GLY A 165 17.57 -8.43 25.69
N GLN A 166 17.64 -7.60 24.64
CA GLN A 166 18.79 -6.71 24.41
C GLN A 166 18.64 -5.39 25.18
N THR A 167 19.76 -4.73 25.45
CA THR A 167 19.81 -3.38 26.03
C THR A 167 20.30 -2.38 24.99
N VAL A 168 19.52 -1.34 24.72
CA VAL A 168 19.89 -0.26 23.79
C VAL A 168 20.17 1.04 24.55
N GLN A 169 21.22 1.76 24.14
CA GLN A 169 21.67 2.99 24.79
C GLN A 169 22.34 3.88 23.75
N CYS A 170 22.25 5.20 23.94
CA CYS A 170 23.15 6.11 23.23
C CYS A 170 23.82 7.10 24.18
N ARG A 171 25.12 7.31 23.98
CA ARG A 171 25.92 8.34 24.66
C ARG A 171 26.73 9.16 23.67
N ALA A 172 27.11 10.37 24.05
CA ALA A 172 27.85 11.31 23.21
C ALA A 172 29.28 10.82 22.87
N ASP A 173 29.84 9.92 23.67
CA ASP A 173 31.19 9.35 23.51
C ASP A 173 31.21 8.02 22.72
N THR A 174 30.21 7.15 22.93
CA THR A 174 30.14 5.81 22.32
C THR A 174 29.18 5.70 21.14
N GLY A 175 28.28 6.67 20.97
CA GLY A 175 27.19 6.59 20.00
C GLY A 175 26.14 5.55 20.36
N LEU A 176 25.37 5.13 19.35
CA LEU A 176 24.31 4.14 19.51
C LEU A 176 24.91 2.74 19.71
N THR A 177 24.57 2.12 20.83
CA THR A 177 25.02 0.78 21.20
C THR A 177 23.84 -0.15 21.47
N VAL A 178 24.06 -1.44 21.20
CA VAL A 178 23.20 -2.54 21.67
C VAL A 178 24.08 -3.56 22.40
N ASP A 179 23.67 -3.95 23.60
CA ASP A 179 24.41 -4.85 24.49
C ASP A 179 25.87 -4.37 24.74
N GLY A 180 26.04 -3.05 24.85
CA GLY A 180 27.34 -2.38 25.04
C GLY A 180 28.21 -2.29 23.77
N LYS A 181 27.73 -2.80 22.62
CA LYS A 181 28.47 -2.83 21.36
C LYS A 181 28.02 -1.71 20.41
N PRO A 182 28.94 -0.89 19.87
CA PRO A 182 28.60 0.12 18.86
C PRO A 182 28.01 -0.53 17.59
N LEU A 183 27.02 0.13 17.02
CA LEU A 183 26.38 -0.28 15.77
C LEU A 183 27.13 0.23 14.54
N LYS A 184 27.07 -0.53 13.43
CA LYS A 184 27.49 -0.07 12.09
C LYS A 184 26.24 0.19 11.25
N GLU A 185 25.97 1.46 10.94
CA GLU A 185 24.67 1.90 10.39
C GLU A 185 24.80 2.49 8.96
N PRO A 186 25.14 1.67 7.93
CA PRO A 186 25.40 2.15 6.57
C PRO A 186 24.16 2.64 5.80
N TYR A 187 22.98 2.61 6.44
CA TYR A 187 21.72 3.14 5.91
C TYR A 187 21.46 4.60 6.34
N LEU A 188 22.33 5.20 7.16
CA LEU A 188 22.25 6.60 7.54
C LEU A 188 22.98 7.49 6.53
N ASP A 189 22.36 8.58 6.09
CA ASP A 189 23.00 9.60 5.27
C ASP A 189 23.14 10.93 6.05
N PRO A 190 24.37 11.45 6.25
CA PRO A 190 24.59 12.70 6.98
C PRO A 190 23.95 13.94 6.35
N ASN A 191 23.72 13.96 5.02
CA ASN A 191 23.13 15.10 4.33
C ASN A 191 21.61 15.13 4.56
N THR A 192 20.92 13.99 4.40
CA THR A 192 19.50 13.80 4.75
C THR A 192 19.23 14.18 6.20
N MET A 193 20.08 13.75 7.13
CA MET A 193 19.91 14.06 8.55
C MET A 193 20.36 15.48 8.93
N MET A 194 21.06 16.19 8.04
CA MET A 194 21.75 17.46 8.30
C MET A 194 22.70 17.40 9.51
N ALA A 195 23.25 16.21 9.81
CA ALA A 195 24.05 15.94 10.99
C ALA A 195 25.03 14.79 10.73
N ASP A 196 26.31 15.01 11.04
CA ASP A 196 27.36 14.00 10.94
C ASP A 196 27.35 13.08 12.17
N PRO A 197 27.14 11.75 12.02
CA PRO A 197 27.21 10.79 13.12
C PRO A 197 28.58 10.76 13.82
N ALA A 198 29.68 11.11 13.13
CA ALA A 198 31.00 11.17 13.76
C ALA A 198 31.15 12.37 14.73
N LYS A 199 30.34 13.41 14.56
CA LYS A 199 30.32 14.61 15.42
C LYS A 199 29.16 14.61 16.42
N TYR A 200 28.04 14.00 16.07
CA TYR A 200 26.84 13.89 16.91
C TYR A 200 26.36 12.44 17.00
N PRO A 201 27.05 11.55 17.75
CA PRO A 201 26.83 10.10 17.67
C PRO A 201 25.43 9.60 18.03
N CYS A 202 24.63 10.39 18.75
CA CYS A 202 23.22 10.07 19.04
C CYS A 202 22.19 10.67 18.08
N LEU A 203 22.60 11.61 17.22
CA LEU A 203 21.74 12.27 16.23
C LEU A 203 20.41 12.74 16.88
N GLY A 204 20.55 13.36 18.06
CA GLY A 204 19.51 13.61 19.05
C GLY A 204 20.08 13.57 20.47
N SER A 205 19.21 13.57 21.49
CA SER A 205 19.59 13.45 22.90
C SER A 205 20.21 12.09 23.25
N GLU A 206 21.04 12.05 24.29
CA GLU A 206 21.45 10.80 24.93
C GLU A 206 20.25 10.09 25.55
N PHE A 207 20.24 8.75 25.53
CA PHE A 207 19.11 7.98 26.04
C PHE A 207 19.48 6.59 26.56
N GLY A 208 18.59 6.03 27.38
CA GLY A 208 18.74 4.71 27.98
C GLY A 208 19.80 4.67 29.10
N PRO A 209 20.20 3.47 29.55
CA PRO A 209 19.95 2.18 28.92
C PRO A 209 18.47 1.75 28.99
N VAL A 210 17.94 1.27 27.86
CA VAL A 210 16.61 0.66 27.76
C VAL A 210 16.78 -0.85 27.59
N ALA A 211 16.43 -1.63 28.61
CA ALA A 211 16.27 -3.06 28.48
C ALA A 211 14.98 -3.36 27.69
N VAL A 212 15.10 -3.85 26.45
CA VAL A 212 13.95 -4.12 25.58
C VAL A 212 13.19 -5.33 26.14
N PRO A 213 11.91 -5.21 26.54
CA PRO A 213 11.18 -6.32 27.13
C PRO A 213 10.98 -7.47 26.14
N GLN A 214 10.83 -8.69 26.66
CA GLN A 214 10.55 -9.87 25.84
C GLN A 214 9.27 -9.68 25.01
N GLY A 215 9.31 -10.11 23.75
CA GLY A 215 8.21 -9.90 22.79
C GLY A 215 8.03 -8.45 22.33
N ARG A 216 9.00 -7.55 22.59
CA ARG A 216 9.00 -6.15 22.10
C ARG A 216 10.25 -5.81 21.28
N LEU A 217 10.20 -4.66 20.63
CA LEU A 217 11.19 -4.13 19.70
C LEU A 217 11.51 -2.67 20.06
N TRP A 218 12.78 -2.28 19.94
CA TRP A 218 13.18 -0.87 19.85
C TRP A 218 13.36 -0.53 18.37
N VAL A 219 12.67 0.50 17.89
CA VAL A 219 12.61 0.86 16.48
C VAL A 219 12.96 2.33 16.28
N MET A 220 13.75 2.63 15.24
CA MET A 220 14.20 3.99 14.93
C MET A 220 14.01 4.29 13.45
N GLY A 221 13.86 5.57 13.12
CA GLY A 221 13.89 6.04 11.73
C GLY A 221 15.32 6.07 11.21
N ASP A 222 15.47 6.02 9.88
CA ASP A 222 16.78 6.21 9.25
C ASP A 222 17.12 7.70 9.16
N ASN A 223 16.12 8.58 8.95
CA ASN A 223 16.31 10.02 9.13
C ASN A 223 16.20 10.36 10.62
N ARG A 224 17.32 10.20 11.34
CA ARG A 224 17.38 10.23 12.80
C ARG A 224 16.93 11.54 13.43
N THR A 225 17.14 12.66 12.73
CA THR A 225 16.79 14.00 13.20
C THR A 225 15.32 14.36 12.95
N HIS A 226 14.64 13.68 12.01
CA HIS A 226 13.25 13.92 11.62
C HIS A 226 12.34 12.69 11.84
N SER A 227 12.59 11.93 12.91
CA SER A 227 11.87 10.69 13.22
C SER A 227 11.29 10.67 14.63
N ALA A 228 9.96 10.77 14.72
CA ALA A 228 9.21 10.35 15.90
C ALA A 228 9.18 8.81 15.96
N ASP A 229 10.09 8.24 16.73
CA ASP A 229 10.28 6.80 16.90
C ASP A 229 10.35 6.42 18.38
N SER A 230 10.92 5.26 18.71
CA SER A 230 11.06 4.78 20.10
C SER A 230 11.63 5.83 21.07
N ARG A 231 12.52 6.71 20.59
CA ARG A 231 13.11 7.82 21.38
C ARG A 231 12.10 8.92 21.73
N ALA A 232 11.12 9.17 20.86
CA ALA A 232 10.12 10.22 21.04
C ALA A 232 8.94 9.78 21.93
N HIS A 233 8.71 8.48 22.06
CA HIS A 233 7.60 7.89 22.81
C HIS A 233 8.01 7.19 24.11
N CYS A 234 9.28 7.25 24.49
CA CYS A 234 9.76 6.74 25.77
C CYS A 234 9.40 7.67 26.94
N THR A 235 9.35 7.13 28.16
CA THR A 235 9.27 7.94 29.39
C THR A 235 10.65 8.09 30.03
N SER A 236 10.86 9.16 30.79
CA SER A 236 12.14 9.46 31.45
C SER A 236 11.93 9.76 32.92
N VAL A 237 12.84 9.30 33.78
CA VAL A 237 12.84 9.66 35.21
C VAL A 237 13.29 11.12 35.34
N PRO A 238 12.58 11.98 36.10
CA PRO A 238 12.89 13.42 36.15
C PRO A 238 14.36 13.74 36.50
N ALA A 239 14.96 12.98 37.41
CA ALA A 239 16.36 13.17 37.83
C ALA A 239 17.38 12.94 36.70
N GLU A 240 17.09 12.05 35.74
CA GLU A 240 17.95 11.80 34.58
C GLU A 240 17.62 12.73 33.40
N ALA A 241 16.33 13.07 33.23
CA ALA A 241 15.90 14.06 32.24
C ALA A 241 16.54 15.44 32.50
N LEU A 242 16.69 15.84 33.77
CA LEU A 242 17.43 17.06 34.16
C LEU A 242 18.93 17.02 33.82
N LYS A 243 19.51 15.83 33.60
CA LYS A 243 20.88 15.64 33.11
C LYS A 243 20.95 15.50 31.58
N GLY A 244 19.82 15.59 30.88
CA GLY A 244 19.73 15.40 29.42
C GLY A 244 19.63 13.93 28.96
N ILE A 245 19.53 12.96 29.88
CA ILE A 245 19.44 11.53 29.54
C ILE A 245 17.98 11.08 29.52
N LEU A 246 17.48 10.78 28.32
CA LEU A 246 16.09 10.39 28.08
C LEU A 246 15.89 8.86 28.14
N CYS A 247 14.63 8.42 28.04
CA CYS A 247 14.25 7.00 27.99
C CYS A 247 14.74 6.16 29.18
N THR A 248 14.72 6.75 30.37
CA THR A 248 15.12 6.11 31.64
C THR A 248 13.94 5.62 32.49
N GLY A 249 12.71 5.80 32.01
CA GLY A 249 11.46 5.39 32.68
C GLY A 249 11.01 3.97 32.30
N ASP A 250 9.71 3.79 32.12
CA ASP A 250 9.13 2.49 31.73
C ASP A 250 9.57 2.09 30.30
N PRO A 251 10.25 0.95 30.12
CA PRO A 251 10.72 0.50 28.82
C PRO A 251 9.57 0.11 27.86
N ASN A 252 8.35 -0.16 28.36
CA ASN A 252 7.21 -0.47 27.50
C ASN A 252 6.70 0.74 26.71
N SER A 253 6.82 1.95 27.26
CA SER A 253 6.35 3.19 26.63
C SER A 253 7.02 3.43 25.26
N GLY A 254 8.35 3.31 25.22
CA GLY A 254 9.16 3.53 24.01
C GLY A 254 9.34 2.31 23.11
N THR A 255 8.84 1.12 23.47
CA THR A 255 9.03 -0.10 22.67
C THR A 255 7.73 -0.57 22.00
N VAL A 256 7.86 -1.26 20.88
CA VAL A 256 6.73 -1.76 20.07
C VAL A 256 6.53 -3.26 20.32
N PRO A 257 5.31 -3.76 20.62
CA PRO A 257 5.04 -5.20 20.69
C PRO A 257 5.25 -5.89 19.35
N VAL A 258 5.84 -7.09 19.32
CA VAL A 258 5.96 -7.90 18.09
C VAL A 258 4.58 -8.21 17.49
N SER A 259 3.55 -8.34 18.31
CA SER A 259 2.14 -8.51 17.88
C SER A 259 1.56 -7.34 17.09
N ASN A 260 2.18 -6.15 17.16
CA ASN A 260 1.75 -4.98 16.39
C ASN A 260 2.34 -4.96 14.96
N VAL A 261 3.31 -5.83 14.66
CA VAL A 261 3.99 -5.86 13.36
C VAL A 261 3.06 -6.46 12.30
N ILE A 262 2.81 -5.69 11.24
CA ILE A 262 1.96 -6.07 10.10
C ILE A 262 2.77 -6.88 9.08
N GLY A 263 4.05 -6.53 8.89
CA GLY A 263 4.94 -7.21 7.96
C GLY A 263 6.28 -6.49 7.74
N LYS A 264 7.12 -7.07 6.87
CA LYS A 264 8.41 -6.53 6.46
C LYS A 264 8.25 -5.68 5.20
N ALA A 265 8.77 -4.46 5.19
CA ALA A 265 8.90 -3.69 3.95
C ALA A 265 9.95 -4.39 3.06
N ARG A 266 9.55 -4.85 1.87
CA ARG A 266 10.42 -5.68 1.01
C ARG A 266 10.79 -5.04 -0.31
N PHE A 267 9.85 -4.32 -0.94
CA PHE A 267 10.05 -3.73 -2.25
C PHE A 267 9.43 -2.33 -2.34
N ILE A 268 10.07 -1.44 -3.10
CA ILE A 268 9.46 -0.19 -3.58
C ILE A 268 8.85 -0.49 -4.95
N VAL A 269 7.56 -0.24 -5.10
CA VAL A 269 6.75 -0.52 -6.31
C VAL A 269 6.26 0.75 -7.02
N TRP A 270 6.54 1.93 -6.45
CA TRP A 270 6.34 3.23 -7.09
C TRP A 270 7.22 4.28 -6.37
N PRO A 271 7.78 5.29 -7.06
CA PRO A 271 7.77 5.50 -8.51
C PRO A 271 8.63 4.47 -9.28
N PRO A 272 8.44 4.30 -10.60
CA PRO A 272 9.20 3.31 -11.39
C PRO A 272 10.71 3.54 -11.38
N SER A 273 11.16 4.80 -11.23
CA SER A 273 12.56 5.18 -11.07
C SER A 273 13.20 4.71 -9.76
N ARG A 274 12.41 4.25 -8.78
CA ARG A 274 12.89 3.70 -7.50
C ARG A 274 12.48 2.24 -7.28
N TRP A 275 12.09 1.52 -8.34
CA TRP A 275 11.84 0.08 -8.24
C TRP A 275 13.06 -0.67 -7.73
N GLY A 276 12.90 -1.41 -6.63
CA GLY A 276 14.00 -2.09 -5.96
C GLY A 276 13.60 -2.74 -4.64
N GLY A 277 14.54 -3.47 -4.04
CA GLY A 277 14.37 -4.03 -2.70
C GLY A 277 14.62 -2.99 -1.60
N VAL A 278 13.89 -3.09 -0.49
CA VAL A 278 14.15 -2.28 0.71
C VAL A 278 15.30 -2.92 1.51
N GLY A 279 16.36 -2.17 1.74
CA GLY A 279 17.58 -2.68 2.39
C GLY A 279 17.38 -3.03 3.87
N SER A 280 17.64 -4.28 4.25
CA SER A 280 17.65 -4.76 5.65
C SER A 280 19.05 -5.20 6.08
N VAL A 281 19.97 -4.24 6.22
CA VAL A 281 21.31 -4.48 6.79
C VAL A 281 21.18 -4.57 8.31
N ASN A 282 21.71 -5.64 8.90
CA ASN A 282 21.74 -5.81 10.36
C ASN A 282 22.86 -4.93 10.96
N PRO A 283 22.55 -3.88 11.74
CA PRO A 283 23.55 -2.95 12.25
C PRO A 283 24.38 -3.51 13.41
N GLN A 284 23.98 -4.66 13.96
CA GLN A 284 24.69 -5.37 15.04
C GLN A 284 25.73 -6.37 14.51
N GLN A 285 25.81 -6.59 13.19
CA GLN A 285 26.69 -7.59 12.57
C GLN A 285 27.91 -6.97 11.90
N GLY A 286 29.03 -7.70 11.94
CA GLY A 286 30.27 -7.34 11.24
C GLY A 286 31.15 -6.35 12.00
N GLN A 287 31.43 -6.59 13.29
CA GLN A 287 32.51 -5.91 14.00
C GLN A 287 33.87 -6.37 13.47
#